data_AF-A0A6B1B353-F1
#
_entry.id   AF-A0A6B1B353-F1
#
_cell.length_a   1.000
_cell.length_b   1.000
_cell.length_c   1.000
_cell.angle_alpha   90.00
_cell.angle_beta   90.00
_cell.angle_gamma   90.00
#
_symmetry.space_group_name_H-M   'P 1'
#
loop_
_entity.id
_entity.type
_entity.pdbx_description
1 polymer ?
#
loop_
_entity_poly.entity_id
_entity_poly.type
_entity_poly.pdbx_seq_one_letter_code
_entity_poly.pdbx_strand_id
1 'polypeptide(L)'
;MTPQTTRTALVVGSGDPADSVGVGLVAAGWSLLRLGDDLINDDTVAAAFPTLEHLDLVVHARYPPLCRQRMELTDLTAEQWHAACDEPLEAGIRLARAAYEPLRAAGGTIVYLVPLMASAGGDGFAPFAGAAEGLRVLAKSLAKTWGTDDIRVHAITLDPSAFLAPTDAAGMAEANSLHDPPLGRVPDLSDEVSLVVDALTTNAFAALTGASLVVDGGLWMPG
;
A
#
# COMPACT_ATOMS: atom_id res chain seq x y z
N MET A 1 4.96 5.57 35.69
CA MET A 1 5.13 4.97 34.35
C MET A 1 3.75 4.61 33.86
N THR A 2 3.19 5.41 32.96
CA THR A 2 1.98 5.02 32.21
C THR A 2 2.35 3.75 31.43
N PRO A 3 1.57 2.67 31.49
CA PRO A 3 1.84 1.50 30.66
C PRO A 3 1.88 1.96 29.20
N GLN A 4 2.99 1.67 28.53
CA GLN A 4 3.15 2.00 27.12
C GLN A 4 2.25 1.02 26.38
N THR A 5 1.10 1.48 25.90
CA THR A 5 0.17 0.66 25.13
C THR A 5 0.92 0.18 23.88
N THR A 6 1.05 -1.13 23.72
CA THR A 6 1.73 -1.73 22.57
C THR A 6 0.98 -1.38 21.29
N ARG A 7 1.62 -0.66 20.37
CA ARG A 7 1.02 -0.30 19.06
C ARG A 7 0.93 -1.55 18.18
N THR A 8 -0.22 -1.78 17.58
CA THR A 8 -0.50 -2.95 16.74
C THR A 8 -0.63 -2.55 15.27
N ALA A 9 0.14 -3.21 14.40
CA ALA A 9 0.10 -3.01 12.95
C ALA A 9 -0.35 -4.29 12.24
N LEU A 10 -1.31 -4.17 11.32
CA LEU A 10 -1.68 -5.21 10.37
C LEU A 10 -1.06 -4.90 9.02
N VAL A 11 -0.18 -5.76 8.53
CA VAL A 11 0.43 -5.59 7.21
C VAL A 11 -0.08 -6.68 6.27
N VAL A 12 -0.50 -6.26 5.08
CA VAL A 12 -1.26 -7.07 4.14
C VAL A 12 -0.51 -7.22 2.82
N GLY A 13 -0.39 -8.46 2.37
CA GLY A 13 0.29 -8.85 1.13
C GLY A 13 1.46 -9.80 1.39
N SER A 14 1.83 -10.56 0.35
CA SER A 14 2.99 -11.46 0.36
C SER A 14 4.20 -10.85 -0.35
N GLY A 15 5.40 -11.05 0.22
CA GLY A 15 6.65 -10.54 -0.34
C GLY A 15 6.82 -9.03 -0.16
N ASP A 16 7.72 -8.45 -0.94
CA ASP A 16 7.92 -7.01 -0.94
C ASP A 16 6.76 -6.26 -1.65
N PRO A 17 6.40 -5.06 -1.16
CA PRO A 17 7.05 -4.33 -0.05
C PRO A 17 6.53 -4.68 1.36
N ALA A 18 5.54 -5.57 1.50
CA ALA A 18 4.91 -5.90 2.79
C ALA A 18 5.89 -6.49 3.82
N ASP A 19 6.76 -7.38 3.35
CA ASP A 19 7.74 -8.04 4.21
C ASP A 19 8.75 -7.05 4.77
N SER A 20 9.45 -6.31 3.90
CA SER A 20 10.45 -5.32 4.30
C SER A 20 9.88 -4.22 5.20
N VAL A 21 8.74 -3.62 4.84
CA VAL A 21 8.11 -2.58 5.69
C VAL A 21 7.76 -3.15 7.07
N GLY A 22 7.29 -4.39 7.15
CA GLY A 22 7.02 -5.01 8.44
C GLY A 22 8.26 -5.29 9.28
N VAL A 23 9.41 -5.60 8.67
CA VAL A 23 10.69 -5.70 9.39
C VAL A 23 11.01 -4.36 10.06
N GLY A 24 10.86 -3.25 9.34
CA GLY A 24 11.06 -1.91 9.87
C GLY A 24 10.10 -1.54 11.00
N LEU A 25 8.80 -1.88 10.86
CA LEU A 25 7.81 -1.66 11.92
C LEU A 25 8.14 -2.47 13.18
N VAL A 26 8.56 -3.72 13.05
CA VAL A 26 9.02 -4.52 14.22
C VAL A 26 10.23 -3.87 14.90
N ALA A 27 11.20 -3.39 14.11
CA ALA A 27 12.35 -2.66 14.64
C ALA A 27 11.95 -1.37 15.38
N ALA A 28 10.87 -0.71 14.93
CA ALA A 28 10.26 0.45 15.59
C ALA A 28 9.33 0.10 16.78
N GLY A 29 9.28 -1.17 17.19
CA GLY A 29 8.57 -1.63 18.39
C GLY A 29 7.09 -1.93 18.21
N TRP A 30 6.62 -2.13 16.97
CA TRP A 30 5.23 -2.52 16.70
C TRP A 30 4.98 -4.00 16.96
N SER A 31 3.81 -4.32 17.50
CA SER A 31 3.26 -5.68 17.46
C SER A 31 2.66 -5.92 16.08
N LEU A 32 3.25 -6.86 15.33
CA LEU A 32 2.93 -7.06 13.93
C LEU A 32 1.98 -8.25 13.73
N LEU A 33 0.90 -8.01 13.02
CA LEU A 33 -0.01 -9.00 12.46
C LEU A 33 0.18 -9.04 10.94
N ARG A 34 0.09 -10.23 10.37
CA ARG A 34 0.23 -10.46 8.93
C ARG A 34 -1.06 -11.02 8.36
N LEU A 35 -1.47 -10.48 7.22
CA LEU A 35 -2.58 -10.98 6.42
C LEU A 35 -2.06 -11.27 5.02
N GLY A 36 -2.26 -12.52 4.58
CA GLY A 36 -1.84 -12.96 3.25
C GLY A 36 -2.75 -12.45 2.14
N ASP A 37 -2.78 -13.18 1.03
CA ASP A 37 -3.47 -12.78 -0.20
C ASP A 37 -4.96 -13.15 -0.25
N ASP A 38 -5.49 -13.83 0.77
CA ASP A 38 -6.86 -14.35 0.83
C ASP A 38 -7.92 -13.26 1.11
N LEU A 39 -7.97 -12.23 0.24
CA LEU A 39 -8.90 -11.09 0.32
C LEU A 39 -9.86 -11.00 -0.87
N ILE A 40 -10.15 -12.16 -1.46
CA ILE A 40 -10.84 -12.30 -2.74
C ILE A 40 -12.33 -11.98 -2.60
N ASN A 41 -12.93 -12.30 -1.46
CA ASN A 41 -14.33 -12.01 -1.15
C ASN A 41 -14.57 -11.80 0.35
N ASP A 42 -15.77 -11.35 0.70
CA ASP A 42 -16.12 -11.00 2.09
C ASP A 42 -15.98 -12.19 3.06
N ASP A 43 -16.26 -13.42 2.62
CA ASP A 43 -16.11 -14.62 3.46
C ASP A 43 -14.63 -14.93 3.74
N THR A 44 -13.76 -14.83 2.72
CA THR A 44 -12.31 -15.04 2.89
C THR A 44 -11.69 -13.98 3.80
N VAL A 45 -12.13 -12.73 3.65
CA VAL A 45 -11.69 -11.62 4.50
C VAL A 45 -12.14 -11.86 5.94
N ALA A 46 -13.40 -12.22 6.16
CA ALA A 46 -13.92 -12.50 7.50
C ALA A 46 -13.20 -13.70 8.17
N ALA A 47 -12.80 -14.71 7.40
CA ALA A 47 -12.06 -15.85 7.92
C ALA A 47 -10.59 -15.54 8.24
N ALA A 48 -9.95 -14.68 7.43
CA ALA A 48 -8.53 -14.38 7.54
C ALA A 48 -8.24 -13.17 8.46
N PHE A 49 -9.16 -12.21 8.55
CA PHE A 49 -8.98 -11.00 9.34
C PHE A 49 -9.07 -11.33 10.84
N PRO A 50 -8.08 -10.95 11.66
CA PRO A 50 -8.08 -11.25 13.07
C PRO A 50 -9.18 -10.49 13.82
N THR A 51 -9.81 -11.13 14.79
CA THR A 51 -10.70 -10.43 15.73
C THR A 51 -9.85 -9.52 16.62
N LEU A 52 -10.00 -8.21 16.45
CA LEU A 52 -9.24 -7.19 17.18
C LEU A 52 -10.21 -6.21 17.84
N GLU A 53 -9.92 -5.84 19.08
CA GLU A 53 -10.63 -4.74 19.76
C GLU A 53 -10.05 -3.37 19.36
N HIS A 54 -8.78 -3.33 18.98
CA HIS A 54 -8.02 -2.13 18.67
C HIS A 54 -6.97 -2.42 17.59
N LEU A 55 -6.80 -1.51 16.63
CA LEU A 55 -5.77 -1.59 15.60
C LEU A 55 -5.24 -0.19 15.30
N ASP A 56 -3.93 0.04 15.48
CA ASP A 56 -3.34 1.37 15.30
C ASP A 56 -2.96 1.66 13.84
N LEU A 57 -2.54 0.63 13.09
CA LEU A 57 -2.04 0.77 11.72
C LEU A 57 -2.47 -0.39 10.83
N VAL A 58 -2.90 -0.08 9.61
CA VAL A 58 -2.99 -1.01 8.48
C VAL A 58 -2.03 -0.56 7.38
N VAL A 59 -1.17 -1.46 6.92
CA VAL A 59 -0.37 -1.26 5.69
C VAL A 59 -0.84 -2.24 4.63
N HIS A 60 -1.38 -1.71 3.53
CA HIS A 60 -1.83 -2.52 2.40
C HIS A 60 -0.80 -2.48 1.26
N ALA A 61 -0.25 -3.63 0.90
CA ALA A 61 0.64 -3.81 -0.24
C ALA A 61 0.33 -5.06 -1.07
N ARG A 62 -0.89 -5.61 -0.95
CA ARG A 62 -1.31 -6.80 -1.67
C ARG A 62 -1.60 -6.47 -3.13
N TYR A 63 -0.88 -7.14 -4.03
CA TYR A 63 -1.05 -7.07 -5.47
C TYR A 63 -0.81 -8.47 -6.06
N PRO A 64 -1.79 -9.09 -6.75
CA PRO A 64 -1.63 -10.43 -7.33
C PRO A 64 -0.46 -10.48 -8.33
N PRO A 65 0.20 -11.64 -8.51
CA PRO A 65 1.25 -11.79 -9.51
C PRO A 65 0.83 -11.35 -10.92
N LEU A 66 -0.44 -11.57 -11.30
CA LEU A 66 -0.93 -11.22 -12.63
C LEU A 66 -0.85 -9.71 -12.88
N CYS A 67 -1.20 -8.85 -11.92
CA CYS A 67 -1.16 -7.40 -12.17
C CYS A 67 0.26 -6.88 -12.40
N ARG A 68 1.28 -7.60 -11.94
CA ARG A 68 2.70 -7.22 -12.06
C ARG A 68 3.31 -7.60 -13.42
N GLN A 69 2.54 -8.17 -14.33
CA GLN A 69 3.00 -8.60 -15.65
C GLN A 69 2.70 -7.53 -16.70
N ARG A 70 3.61 -7.38 -17.66
CA ARG A 70 3.38 -6.54 -18.83
C ARG A 70 2.30 -7.17 -19.72
N MET A 71 1.23 -6.43 -19.99
CA MET A 71 0.10 -6.82 -20.83
C MET A 71 -0.28 -5.67 -21.77
N GLU A 72 -0.32 -5.95 -23.07
CA GLU A 72 -0.81 -5.01 -24.06
C GLU A 72 -2.32 -4.84 -23.93
N LEU A 73 -2.78 -3.59 -23.84
CA LEU A 73 -4.19 -3.29 -23.57
C LEU A 73 -5.13 -3.87 -24.65
N THR A 74 -4.66 -3.95 -25.90
CA THR A 74 -5.45 -4.48 -27.03
C THR A 74 -5.67 -5.99 -26.96
N ASP A 75 -4.82 -6.71 -26.24
CA ASP A 75 -4.85 -8.18 -26.14
C ASP A 75 -5.42 -8.65 -24.79
N LEU A 76 -5.68 -7.71 -23.88
CA LEU A 76 -6.13 -7.98 -22.53
C LEU A 76 -7.59 -8.45 -22.53
N THR A 77 -7.83 -9.65 -21.97
CA THR A 77 -9.20 -10.14 -21.80
C THR A 77 -9.89 -9.48 -20.60
N ALA A 78 -11.22 -9.54 -20.57
CA ALA A 78 -12.00 -9.03 -19.44
C ALA A 78 -11.66 -9.77 -18.12
N GLU A 79 -11.38 -11.07 -18.19
CA GLU A 79 -10.99 -11.88 -17.04
C GLU A 79 -9.61 -11.48 -16.51
N GLN A 80 -8.66 -11.20 -17.40
CA GLN A 80 -7.35 -10.68 -17.01
C GLN A 80 -7.47 -9.30 -16.39
N TRP A 81 -8.27 -8.40 -16.98
CA TRP A 81 -8.55 -7.09 -16.38
C TRP A 81 -9.13 -7.24 -14.98
N HIS A 82 -10.15 -8.08 -14.81
CA HIS A 82 -10.79 -8.27 -13.52
C HIS A 82 -9.80 -8.78 -12.47
N ALA A 83 -9.01 -9.80 -12.79
CA ALA A 83 -8.02 -10.36 -11.88
C ALA A 83 -6.83 -9.43 -11.60
N ALA A 84 -6.48 -8.53 -12.52
CA ALA A 84 -5.30 -7.67 -12.41
C ALA A 84 -5.60 -6.23 -11.97
N CYS A 85 -6.83 -5.76 -12.12
CA CYS A 85 -7.24 -4.39 -11.80
C CYS A 85 -8.33 -4.37 -10.72
N ASP A 86 -9.47 -5.01 -11.00
CA ASP A 86 -10.65 -4.90 -10.15
C ASP A 86 -10.45 -5.64 -8.82
N GLU A 87 -10.00 -6.90 -8.84
CA GLU A 87 -9.78 -7.71 -7.63
C GLU A 87 -8.83 -7.06 -6.62
N PRO A 88 -7.62 -6.56 -6.99
CA PRO A 88 -6.74 -5.92 -6.00
C PRO A 88 -7.33 -4.63 -5.43
N LEU A 89 -8.07 -3.86 -6.23
CA LEU A 89 -8.77 -2.67 -5.75
C LEU A 89 -9.89 -3.06 -4.76
N GLU A 90 -10.70 -4.05 -5.11
CA GLU A 90 -11.76 -4.56 -4.25
C GLU A 90 -11.19 -5.15 -2.94
N ALA A 91 -10.06 -5.85 -2.99
CA ALA A 91 -9.36 -6.35 -1.80
C ALA A 91 -9.00 -5.21 -0.84
N GLY A 92 -8.50 -4.08 -1.35
CA GLY A 92 -8.23 -2.89 -0.54
C GLY A 92 -9.48 -2.25 0.07
N ILE A 93 -10.63 -2.32 -0.61
CA ILE A 93 -11.93 -1.88 -0.09
C ILE A 93 -12.42 -2.82 1.02
N ARG A 94 -12.35 -4.13 0.80
CA ARG A 94 -12.79 -5.14 1.78
C ARG A 94 -11.93 -5.08 3.04
N LEU A 95 -10.62 -4.95 2.88
CA LEU A 95 -9.70 -4.77 4.02
C LEU A 95 -10.08 -3.55 4.85
N ALA A 96 -10.31 -2.41 4.21
CA ALA A 96 -10.68 -1.18 4.91
C ALA A 96 -11.98 -1.38 5.70
N ARG A 97 -13.00 -2.02 5.10
CA ARG A 97 -14.27 -2.32 5.78
C ARG A 97 -14.07 -3.25 6.99
N ALA A 98 -13.27 -4.30 6.85
CA ALA A 98 -13.00 -5.24 7.93
C ALA A 98 -12.22 -4.59 9.08
N ALA A 99 -11.31 -3.66 8.77
CA ALA A 99 -10.49 -2.96 9.75
C ALA A 99 -11.19 -1.77 10.42
N TYR A 100 -12.38 -1.37 9.96
CA TYR A 100 -13.01 -0.11 10.37
C TYR A 100 -13.24 -0.01 11.88
N GLU A 101 -13.93 -0.97 12.49
CA GLU A 101 -14.24 -0.91 13.93
C GLU A 101 -12.99 -0.90 14.83
N PRO A 102 -11.98 -1.77 14.65
CA PRO A 102 -10.77 -1.69 15.48
C PRO A 102 -9.92 -0.45 15.21
N LEU A 103 -9.90 0.09 13.98
CA LEU A 103 -9.25 1.38 13.68
C LEU A 103 -9.97 2.54 14.35
N ARG A 104 -11.30 2.53 14.34
CA ARG A 104 -12.15 3.54 14.99
C ARG A 104 -11.94 3.56 16.49
N ALA A 105 -11.84 2.41 17.12
CA ALA A 105 -11.53 2.30 18.55
C ALA A 105 -10.17 2.93 18.90
N ALA A 106 -9.24 2.94 17.94
CA ALA A 106 -7.88 3.41 18.11
C ALA A 106 -7.60 4.87 17.70
N GLY A 107 -8.41 5.47 16.83
CA GLY A 107 -7.97 6.62 16.04
C GLY A 107 -6.84 6.25 15.06
N GLY A 108 -6.97 5.08 14.45
CA GLY A 108 -5.91 4.41 13.70
C GLY A 108 -5.59 5.03 12.35
N THR A 109 -4.61 4.43 11.65
CA THR A 109 -4.15 4.89 10.34
C THR A 109 -4.14 3.76 9.31
N ILE A 110 -4.57 4.03 8.08
CA ILE A 110 -4.38 3.15 6.92
C ILE A 110 -3.37 3.77 5.98
N VAL A 111 -2.41 2.97 5.51
CA VAL A 111 -1.46 3.33 4.47
C VAL A 111 -1.55 2.33 3.33
N TYR A 112 -1.94 2.80 2.14
CA TYR A 112 -1.82 2.04 0.90
C TYR A 112 -0.44 2.27 0.29
N LEU A 113 0.36 1.21 0.15
CA LEU A 113 1.58 1.25 -0.64
C LEU A 113 1.19 1.03 -2.11
N VAL A 114 1.56 1.96 -2.96
CA VAL A 114 1.22 1.96 -4.38
C VAL A 114 2.47 2.11 -5.24
N PRO A 115 2.56 1.45 -6.40
CA PRO A 115 3.65 1.71 -7.35
C PRO A 115 3.56 3.12 -7.95
N LEU A 116 4.70 3.63 -8.44
CA LEU A 116 4.80 4.87 -9.23
C LEU A 116 3.76 4.98 -10.35
N MET A 117 3.42 3.85 -10.97
CA MET A 117 2.46 3.74 -12.07
C MET A 117 1.05 4.18 -11.70
N ALA A 118 0.69 4.15 -10.42
CA ALA A 118 -0.56 4.74 -9.96
C ALA A 118 -0.73 6.17 -10.50
N SER A 119 0.37 6.90 -10.64
CA SER A 119 0.32 8.29 -11.02
C SER A 119 0.96 8.64 -12.35
N ALA A 120 1.98 7.90 -12.78
CA ALA A 120 2.60 8.09 -14.09
C ALA A 120 1.86 7.33 -15.22
N GLY A 121 1.00 6.38 -14.87
CA GLY A 121 0.59 5.31 -15.79
C GLY A 121 1.74 4.32 -16.02
N GLY A 122 1.53 3.35 -16.91
CA GLY A 122 2.58 2.41 -17.29
C GLY A 122 2.28 1.73 -18.62
N ASP A 123 3.18 1.84 -19.58
CA ASP A 123 3.14 1.12 -20.85
C ASP A 123 3.18 -0.39 -20.62
N GLY A 124 2.09 -1.06 -20.98
CA GLY A 124 1.85 -2.46 -20.69
C GLY A 124 1.48 -2.77 -19.23
N PHE A 125 1.22 -1.78 -18.38
CA PHE A 125 0.86 -2.00 -16.96
C PHE A 125 -0.46 -1.31 -16.58
N ALA A 126 -1.37 -1.14 -17.54
CA ALA A 126 -2.64 -0.46 -17.33
C ALA A 126 -3.48 -1.05 -16.17
N PRO A 127 -3.63 -2.38 -16.01
CA PRO A 127 -4.35 -2.95 -14.87
C PRO A 127 -3.71 -2.63 -13.52
N PHE A 128 -2.37 -2.73 -13.44
CA PHE A 128 -1.63 -2.42 -12.21
C PHE A 128 -1.76 -0.95 -11.81
N ALA A 129 -1.56 -0.07 -12.79
CA ALA A 129 -1.73 1.37 -12.63
C ALA A 129 -3.16 1.72 -12.20
N GLY A 130 -4.16 1.10 -12.83
CA GLY A 130 -5.58 1.31 -12.53
C GLY A 130 -5.95 0.91 -11.11
N ALA A 131 -5.57 -0.29 -10.67
CA ALA A 131 -5.79 -0.76 -9.30
C ALA A 131 -5.15 0.19 -8.28
N ALA A 132 -3.87 0.50 -8.49
CA ALA A 132 -3.09 1.32 -7.57
C ALA A 132 -3.60 2.77 -7.48
N GLU A 133 -4.00 3.37 -8.61
CA GLU A 133 -4.63 4.68 -8.63
C GLU A 133 -6.00 4.67 -7.94
N GLY A 134 -6.76 3.59 -8.16
CA GLY A 134 -8.02 3.35 -7.44
C GLY A 134 -7.83 3.37 -5.93
N LEU A 135 -6.79 2.69 -5.41
CA LEU A 135 -6.44 2.69 -3.99
C LEU A 135 -6.00 4.09 -3.51
N ARG A 136 -5.25 4.82 -4.33
CA ARG A 136 -4.82 6.20 -4.03
C ARG A 136 -6.00 7.18 -3.97
N VAL A 137 -7.04 6.97 -4.77
CA VAL A 137 -8.30 7.74 -4.71
C VAL A 137 -9.15 7.28 -3.53
N LEU A 138 -9.22 5.97 -3.28
CA LEU A 138 -9.91 5.39 -2.12
C LEU A 138 -9.37 6.00 -0.82
N ALA A 139 -8.05 6.14 -0.68
CA ALA A 139 -7.44 6.78 0.47
C ALA A 139 -8.01 8.18 0.76
N LYS A 140 -8.20 9.00 -0.28
CA LYS A 140 -8.78 10.36 -0.17
C LYS A 140 -10.25 10.31 0.20
N SER A 141 -11.00 9.35 -0.35
CA SER A 141 -12.42 9.16 -0.03
C SER A 141 -12.61 8.73 1.42
N LEU A 142 -11.83 7.74 1.88
CA LEU A 142 -11.87 7.26 3.27
C LEU A 142 -11.44 8.35 4.25
N ALA A 143 -10.41 9.13 3.93
CA ALA A 143 -10.00 10.28 4.74
C ALA A 143 -11.14 11.30 4.95
N LYS A 144 -11.94 11.56 3.90
CA LYS A 144 -13.10 12.46 4.01
C LYS A 144 -14.23 11.87 4.86
N THR A 145 -14.46 10.57 4.75
CA THR A 145 -15.61 9.91 5.40
C THR A 145 -15.33 9.45 6.81
N TRP A 146 -14.09 9.05 7.12
CA TRP A 146 -13.70 8.44 8.40
C TRP A 146 -12.87 9.38 9.28
N GLY A 147 -12.49 10.56 8.79
CA GLY A 147 -11.78 11.55 9.60
C GLY A 147 -12.58 12.04 10.83
N THR A 148 -13.92 11.97 10.80
CA THR A 148 -14.76 12.26 11.98
C THR A 148 -14.66 11.21 13.07
N ASP A 149 -14.20 10.01 12.73
CA ASP A 149 -13.93 8.91 13.64
C ASP A 149 -12.43 8.81 13.99
N ASP A 150 -11.67 9.89 13.75
CA ASP A 150 -10.22 10.01 13.98
C ASP A 150 -9.36 8.99 13.21
N ILE A 151 -9.90 8.42 12.13
CA ILE A 151 -9.14 7.52 11.24
C ILE A 151 -8.46 8.33 10.15
N ARG A 152 -7.14 8.15 10.02
CA ARG A 152 -6.32 8.77 8.97
C ARG A 152 -6.04 7.76 7.86
N VAL A 153 -6.07 8.21 6.62
CA VAL A 153 -5.81 7.31 5.47
C VAL A 153 -4.89 7.98 4.46
N HIS A 154 -3.84 7.28 4.05
CA HIS A 154 -2.82 7.80 3.14
C HIS A 154 -2.48 6.80 2.04
N ALA A 155 -1.81 7.30 1.00
CA ALA A 155 -1.10 6.48 0.05
C ALA A 155 0.37 6.89 0.00
N ILE A 156 1.27 5.91 -0.08
CA ILE A 156 2.70 6.11 -0.32
C ILE A 156 3.04 5.46 -1.66
N THR A 157 3.50 6.29 -2.60
CA THR A 157 3.99 5.90 -3.89
C THR A 157 5.47 5.51 -3.78
N LEU A 158 5.79 4.30 -4.23
CA LEU A 158 7.14 3.73 -4.21
C LEU A 158 7.65 3.48 -5.63
N ASP A 159 8.97 3.26 -5.71
CA ASP A 159 9.63 2.75 -6.92
C ASP A 159 8.96 1.45 -7.41
N PRO A 160 8.79 1.25 -8.74
CA PRO A 160 8.27 0.01 -9.31
C PRO A 160 8.97 -1.26 -8.83
N SER A 161 10.29 -1.20 -8.61
CA SER A 161 11.11 -2.33 -8.16
C SER A 161 10.70 -2.83 -6.77
N ALA A 162 9.98 -2.04 -5.99
CA ALA A 162 9.44 -2.47 -4.69
C ALA A 162 8.38 -3.58 -4.82
N PHE A 163 7.77 -3.72 -6.00
CA PHE A 163 6.68 -4.67 -6.25
C PHE A 163 7.05 -5.78 -7.24
N LEU A 164 8.16 -5.63 -7.96
CA LEU A 164 8.53 -6.45 -9.11
C LEU A 164 9.82 -7.22 -8.86
N ALA A 165 9.96 -8.39 -9.50
CA ALA A 165 11.24 -9.06 -9.54
C ALA A 165 12.28 -8.19 -10.28
N PRO A 166 13.58 -8.29 -9.97
CA PRO A 166 14.59 -7.39 -10.55
C PRO A 166 14.61 -7.33 -12.08
N THR A 167 14.39 -8.46 -12.76
CA THR A 167 14.33 -8.51 -14.23
C THR A 167 13.10 -7.79 -14.79
N ASP A 168 11.97 -7.92 -14.12
CA ASP A 168 10.70 -7.30 -14.54
C ASP A 168 10.73 -5.80 -14.27
N ALA A 169 11.32 -5.39 -13.15
CA ALA A 169 11.56 -4.00 -12.81
C ALA A 169 12.45 -3.29 -13.86
N ALA A 170 13.54 -3.95 -14.30
CA ALA A 170 14.42 -3.41 -15.33
C ALA A 170 13.71 -3.26 -16.68
N GLY A 171 12.99 -4.30 -17.13
CA GLY A 171 12.21 -4.23 -18.37
C GLY A 171 11.10 -3.18 -18.32
N MET A 172 10.48 -3.01 -17.15
CA MET A 172 9.49 -1.97 -16.93
C MET A 172 10.09 -0.56 -17.01
N ALA A 173 11.23 -0.33 -16.37
CA ALA A 173 11.93 0.94 -16.40
C ALA A 173 12.33 1.32 -17.84
N GLU A 174 12.86 0.37 -18.60
CA GLU A 174 13.20 0.55 -20.02
C GLU A 174 11.96 0.93 -20.84
N ALA A 175 10.88 0.15 -20.73
CA ALA A 175 9.65 0.38 -21.49
C ALA A 175 8.99 1.73 -21.19
N ASN A 176 9.12 2.22 -19.96
CA ASN A 176 8.51 3.47 -19.52
C ASN A 176 9.48 4.66 -19.53
N SER A 177 10.70 4.47 -20.04
CA SER A 177 11.76 5.49 -20.06
C SER A 177 12.00 6.13 -18.68
N LEU A 178 11.95 5.31 -17.63
CA LEU A 178 12.24 5.76 -16.27
C LEU A 178 13.73 6.10 -16.17
N HIS A 179 14.04 7.29 -15.63
CA HIS A 179 15.41 7.71 -15.37
C HIS A 179 15.90 7.20 -14.00
N ASP A 180 17.17 7.39 -13.68
CA ASP A 180 17.66 7.11 -12.34
C ASP A 180 17.08 8.13 -11.33
N PRO A 181 16.80 7.74 -10.07
CA PRO A 181 16.40 8.68 -9.03
C PRO A 181 17.48 9.76 -8.82
N PRO A 182 17.14 11.05 -8.71
CA PRO A 182 18.08 12.13 -8.40
C PRO A 182 18.90 11.93 -7.12
N LEU A 183 18.39 11.20 -6.13
CA LEU A 183 19.17 10.80 -4.95
C LEU A 183 20.24 9.73 -5.24
N GLY A 184 20.32 9.23 -6.47
CA GLY A 184 21.26 8.21 -6.93
C GLY A 184 20.97 6.81 -6.39
N ARG A 185 19.81 6.62 -5.75
CA ARG A 185 19.39 5.34 -5.15
C ARG A 185 17.88 5.32 -4.88
N VAL A 186 17.33 4.11 -4.81
CA VAL A 186 15.98 3.83 -4.32
C VAL A 186 15.98 3.83 -2.77
N PRO A 187 14.95 4.36 -2.10
CA PRO A 187 14.83 4.29 -0.64
C PRO A 187 14.71 2.85 -0.10
N ASP A 188 15.32 2.58 1.05
CA ASP A 188 15.22 1.28 1.72
C ASP A 188 13.81 1.06 2.30
N LEU A 189 13.18 -0.07 1.93
CA LEU A 189 11.82 -0.40 2.36
C LEU A 189 11.70 -0.67 3.87
N SER A 190 12.72 -1.30 4.44
CA SER A 190 12.78 -1.73 5.85
C SER A 190 13.27 -0.65 6.81
N ASP A 191 13.91 0.40 6.28
CA ASP A 191 14.38 1.55 7.05
C ASP A 191 13.59 2.79 6.66
N GLU A 192 13.98 3.46 5.58
CA GLU A 192 13.46 4.78 5.19
C GLU A 192 11.95 4.80 4.92
N VAL A 193 11.41 3.84 4.17
CA VAL A 193 9.97 3.78 3.89
C VAL A 193 9.17 3.43 5.14
N SER A 194 9.64 2.47 5.94
CA SER A 194 8.98 2.06 7.18
C SER A 194 8.91 3.21 8.20
N LEU A 195 9.94 4.06 8.25
CA LEU A 195 9.98 5.26 9.10
C LEU A 195 8.95 6.30 8.65
N VAL A 196 8.74 6.46 7.33
CA VAL A 196 7.66 7.33 6.83
C VAL A 196 6.29 6.77 7.24
N VAL A 197 6.08 5.45 7.14
CA VAL A 197 4.85 4.80 7.60
C VAL A 197 4.63 5.03 9.09
N ASP A 198 5.64 4.79 9.95
CA ASP A 198 5.55 5.02 11.40
C ASP A 198 5.27 6.49 11.73
N ALA A 199 5.94 7.43 11.05
CA ALA A 199 5.75 8.86 11.26
C ALA A 199 4.29 9.28 11.02
N LEU A 200 3.64 8.75 9.98
CA LEU A 200 2.24 9.03 9.65
C LEU A 200 1.27 8.61 10.76
N THR A 201 1.63 7.68 11.64
CA THR A 201 0.75 7.29 12.76
C THR A 201 0.91 8.19 13.98
N THR A 202 1.92 9.06 14.04
CA THR A 202 2.21 9.88 15.21
C THR A 202 1.34 11.14 15.30
N ASN A 203 1.26 11.72 16.51
CA ASN A 203 0.58 13.00 16.75
C ASN A 203 1.21 14.18 16.00
N ALA A 204 2.50 14.09 15.64
CA ALA A 204 3.16 15.12 14.83
C ALA A 204 2.53 15.26 13.44
N PHE A 205 1.90 14.19 12.94
CA PHE A 205 1.22 14.14 11.65
C PHE A 205 -0.31 13.98 11.81
N ALA A 206 -0.88 14.29 12.99
CA ALA A 206 -2.32 14.14 13.24
C ALA A 206 -3.20 15.02 12.31
N ALA A 207 -2.66 16.15 11.85
CA ALA A 207 -3.36 17.03 10.90
C ALA A 207 -3.32 16.53 9.44
N LEU A 208 -2.58 15.47 9.15
CA LEU A 208 -2.45 14.92 7.81
C LEU A 208 -3.42 13.74 7.64
N THR A 209 -4.27 13.79 6.60
CA THR A 209 -5.08 12.66 6.13
C THR A 209 -5.42 12.86 4.66
N GLY A 210 -5.60 11.79 3.91
CA GLY A 210 -5.83 11.81 2.45
C GLY A 210 -4.60 12.16 1.62
N ALA A 211 -3.42 12.20 2.23
CA ALA A 211 -2.17 12.54 1.54
C ALA A 211 -1.70 11.42 0.61
N SER A 212 -1.09 11.82 -0.50
CA SER A 212 -0.36 10.96 -1.43
C SER A 212 1.10 11.39 -1.39
N LEU A 213 1.96 10.60 -0.74
CA LEU A 213 3.38 10.89 -0.60
C LEU A 213 4.18 10.06 -1.61
N VAL A 214 5.21 10.63 -2.21
CA VAL A 214 6.11 9.91 -3.13
C VAL A 214 7.44 9.69 -2.41
N VAL A 215 7.87 8.44 -2.31
CA VAL A 215 9.09 8.01 -1.60
C VAL A 215 9.87 7.08 -2.54
N ASP A 216 10.48 7.66 -3.57
CA ASP A 216 11.14 6.95 -4.67
C ASP A 216 12.53 7.53 -5.01
N GLY A 217 13.07 8.39 -4.15
CA GLY A 217 14.35 9.07 -4.40
C GLY A 217 14.29 10.16 -5.49
N GLY A 218 13.08 10.56 -5.91
CA GLY A 218 12.82 11.55 -6.94
C GLY A 218 12.60 10.94 -8.33
N LEU A 219 12.40 9.62 -8.43
CA LEU A 219 12.17 8.91 -9.70
C LEU A 219 10.99 9.46 -10.50
N TRP A 220 9.90 9.86 -9.85
CA TRP A 220 8.74 10.42 -10.54
C TRP A 220 9.08 11.67 -11.35
N MET A 221 9.86 12.57 -10.75
CA MET A 221 9.99 13.94 -11.23
C MET A 221 10.83 13.96 -12.51
N PRO A 222 10.31 14.42 -13.65
CA PRO A 222 11.07 14.47 -14.87
C PRO A 222 12.34 15.31 -14.68
N GLY A 223 13.46 14.78 -15.17
CA GLY A 223 14.74 15.49 -15.26
C GLY A 223 14.73 16.66 -16.24
#